data_AF-A0A924M5F4-F1
#
_entry.id   AF-A0A924M5F4-F1
#
_cell.length_a   1.000
_cell.length_b   1.000
_cell.length_c   1.000
_cell.angle_alpha   90.00
_cell.angle_beta   90.00
_cell.angle_gamma   90.00
#
_symmetry.space_group_name_H-M   'P 1'
#
loop_
_entity.id
_entity.type
_entity.pdbx_description
1 polymer ?
#
loop_
_entity_poly.entity_id
_entity_poly.type
_entity_poly.pdbx_seq_one_letter_code
_entity_poly.pdbx_strand_id
1 'polypeptide(L)'
;MFNIVAPQKPAAQALSQDGLSLLSPTELIATLKLPAEWVQSWGDLAQSWHNLPPDAHLKDGGSYRQRRHACFVQDVAANTLTQTSHRAHWQPTDYNALHGGFERWFEPVEPAVAQASAWIDLIAGFGKLFAQVQTGDKWFVEAHQFRIDTAGGVGRPTPEGAHRDGVNFVVVLLVARQGVKGGETRVFDANGPQGMRFVMREPLTALLLDDARV
;
A
#
# COMPACT_ATOMS: atom_id res chain seq x y z
N MET A 1 12.09 18.83 25.04
CA MET A 1 10.69 18.48 24.71
C MET A 1 10.40 17.15 25.35
N PHE A 2 9.49 17.10 26.32
CA PHE A 2 8.94 15.83 26.77
C PHE A 2 8.07 15.30 25.64
N ASN A 3 8.56 14.32 24.88
CA ASN A 3 7.71 13.52 24.02
C ASN A 3 6.82 12.70 24.95
N ILE A 4 5.62 13.20 25.25
CA ILE A 4 4.56 12.34 25.75
C ILE A 4 4.25 11.41 24.58
N VAL A 5 4.82 10.21 24.61
CA VAL A 5 4.46 9.14 23.69
C VAL A 5 3.00 8.83 24.03
N ALA A 6 2.08 9.38 23.24
CA ALA A 6 0.68 9.01 23.36
C ALA A 6 0.61 7.48 23.23
N PRO A 7 -0.18 6.80 24.07
CA PRO A 7 -0.33 5.36 23.94
C PRO A 7 -0.79 5.04 22.53
N GLN A 8 -0.12 4.08 21.90
CA GLN A 8 -0.39 3.69 20.53
C GLN A 8 -1.82 3.15 20.46
N LYS A 9 -2.67 3.80 19.66
CA LYS A 9 -4.07 3.38 19.47
C LYS A 9 -4.10 2.09 18.65
N PRO A 10 -5.06 1.18 18.88
CA PRO A 10 -5.36 0.12 17.94
C PRO A 10 -5.61 0.70 16.54
N ALA A 11 -5.19 -0.02 15.49
CA ALA A 11 -5.16 0.50 14.12
C ALA A 11 -6.52 1.04 13.63
N ALA A 12 -7.62 0.32 13.91
CA ALA A 12 -8.96 0.78 13.55
C ALA A 12 -9.32 2.09 14.27
N GLN A 13 -9.00 2.22 15.55
CA GLN A 13 -9.24 3.43 16.31
C GLN A 13 -8.38 4.60 15.80
N ALA A 14 -7.11 4.35 15.46
CA ALA A 14 -6.22 5.37 14.88
C ALA A 14 -6.76 5.86 13.53
N LEU A 15 -7.20 4.97 12.65
CA LEU A 15 -7.85 5.33 11.39
C LEU A 15 -9.12 6.16 11.62
N SER A 16 -10.03 5.70 12.50
CA SER A 16 -11.28 6.41 12.78
C SER A 16 -11.08 7.77 13.45
N GLN A 17 -10.01 7.98 14.22
CA GLN A 17 -9.80 9.24 14.96
C GLN A 17 -8.82 10.18 14.27
N ASP A 18 -7.76 9.65 13.68
CA ASP A 18 -6.60 10.41 13.20
C ASP A 18 -6.42 10.29 11.68
N GLY A 19 -7.19 9.44 10.99
CA GLY A 19 -7.11 9.23 9.55
C GLY A 19 -5.92 8.39 9.08
N LEU A 20 -5.07 7.92 9.99
CA LEU A 20 -3.94 7.05 9.66
C LEU A 20 -3.55 6.13 10.81
N SER A 21 -2.78 5.09 10.49
CA SER A 21 -2.09 4.24 11.45
C SER A 21 -0.75 3.78 10.88
N LEU A 22 0.33 3.85 11.67
CA LEU A 22 1.63 3.27 11.33
C LEU A 22 1.85 2.03 12.20
N LEU A 23 2.01 0.88 11.56
CA LEU A 23 2.25 -0.40 12.22
C LEU A 23 3.71 -0.84 12.05
N SER A 24 4.34 -1.20 13.16
CA SER A 24 5.59 -1.96 13.16
C SER A 24 5.35 -3.39 12.62
N PRO A 25 6.41 -4.14 12.27
CA PRO A 25 6.26 -5.52 11.78
C PRO A 25 5.45 -6.41 12.73
N THR A 26 5.74 -6.34 14.04
CA THR A 26 5.02 -7.14 15.06
C THR A 26 3.56 -6.70 15.17
N GLU A 27 3.29 -5.40 15.13
CA GLU A 27 1.93 -4.86 15.16
C GLU A 27 1.11 -5.25 13.93
N LEU A 28 1.72 -5.30 12.74
CA LEU A 28 1.06 -5.76 11.52
C LEU A 28 0.54 -7.20 11.70
N ILE A 29 1.43 -8.12 12.09
CA ILE A 29 1.08 -9.53 12.30
C ILE A 29 -0.03 -9.66 13.34
N ALA A 30 0.10 -8.97 14.48
CA ALA A 30 -0.89 -9.03 15.56
C ALA A 30 -2.24 -8.41 15.15
N THR A 31 -2.22 -7.25 14.49
CA THR A 31 -3.43 -6.51 14.07
C THR A 31 -4.23 -7.30 13.05
N LEU A 32 -3.55 -7.90 12.08
CA LEU A 32 -4.19 -8.69 11.02
C LEU A 32 -4.45 -10.14 11.43
N LYS A 33 -3.97 -10.55 12.61
CA LYS A 33 -4.05 -11.91 13.14
C LYS A 33 -3.46 -12.95 12.16
N LEU A 34 -2.34 -12.58 11.55
CA LEU A 34 -1.64 -13.45 10.59
C LEU A 34 -1.02 -14.64 11.34
N PRO A 35 -1.07 -15.85 10.78
CA PRO A 35 -0.55 -17.04 11.45
C PRO A 35 0.98 -17.01 11.52
N ALA A 36 1.58 -17.79 12.42
CA ALA A 36 3.01 -17.70 12.71
C ALA A 36 3.89 -18.03 11.49
N GLU A 37 3.48 -19.01 10.68
CA GLU A 37 4.14 -19.42 9.45
C GLU A 37 4.07 -18.38 8.33
N TRP A 38 3.14 -17.42 8.43
CA TRP A 38 2.92 -16.39 7.41
C TRP A 38 4.19 -15.60 7.11
N VAL A 39 5.00 -15.30 8.13
CA VAL A 39 6.23 -14.50 7.99
C VAL A 39 7.22 -15.19 7.04
N GLN A 40 7.38 -16.51 7.17
CA GLN A 40 8.27 -17.27 6.29
C GLN A 40 7.71 -17.30 4.86
N SER A 41 6.42 -17.62 4.70
CA SER A 41 5.77 -17.66 3.39
C SER A 41 5.81 -16.30 2.68
N TRP A 42 5.64 -15.20 3.43
CA TRP A 42 5.79 -13.85 2.90
C TRP A 42 7.23 -13.55 2.49
N GLY A 43 8.22 -13.97 3.28
CA GLY A 43 9.64 -13.80 2.95
C GLY A 43 10.02 -14.45 1.61
N ASP A 44 9.51 -15.65 1.36
CA ASP A 44 9.70 -16.35 0.08
C ASP A 44 8.97 -15.63 -1.06
N LEU A 45 7.72 -15.21 -0.82
CA LEU A 45 6.90 -14.46 -1.78
C LEU A 45 7.54 -13.11 -2.17
N ALA A 46 8.17 -12.43 -1.22
CA ALA A 46 8.80 -11.13 -1.40
C ALA A 46 9.95 -11.17 -2.41
N GLN A 47 10.54 -12.35 -2.68
CA GLN A 47 11.56 -12.50 -3.72
C GLN A 47 11.03 -12.18 -5.13
N SER A 48 9.71 -12.30 -5.35
CA SER A 48 9.06 -11.94 -6.62
C SER A 48 9.25 -10.47 -7.01
N TRP A 49 9.54 -9.57 -6.05
CA TRP A 49 9.86 -8.17 -6.35
C TRP A 49 11.13 -8.00 -7.19
N HIS A 50 12.00 -9.02 -7.23
CA HIS A 50 13.17 -9.02 -8.09
C HIS A 50 12.83 -9.24 -9.57
N ASN A 51 11.63 -9.74 -9.88
CA ASN A 51 11.18 -10.08 -11.23
C ASN A 51 10.10 -9.12 -11.78
N LEU A 52 9.99 -7.91 -11.22
CA LEU A 52 9.05 -6.91 -11.71
C LEU A 52 9.52 -6.32 -13.06
N PRO A 53 8.62 -6.19 -14.05
CA PRO A 53 8.93 -5.57 -15.33
C PRO A 53 8.97 -4.03 -15.19
N PRO A 54 9.68 -3.32 -16.08
CA PRO A 54 9.70 -1.86 -16.13
C PRO A 54 8.30 -1.25 -16.30
N ASP A 55 8.06 -0.09 -15.66
CA ASP A 55 6.84 0.70 -15.85
C ASP A 55 6.89 1.45 -17.18
N ALA A 56 6.05 1.04 -18.14
CA ALA A 56 5.95 1.64 -19.46
C ALA A 56 5.30 3.05 -19.48
N HIS A 57 4.76 3.52 -18.35
CA HIS A 57 4.00 4.78 -18.25
C HIS A 57 4.76 5.92 -17.57
N LEU A 58 6.07 5.78 -17.35
CA LEU A 58 6.91 6.88 -16.87
C LEU A 58 7.02 7.98 -17.93
N LYS A 59 6.49 9.17 -17.63
CA LYS A 59 6.47 10.32 -18.56
C LYS A 59 7.78 11.13 -18.60
N ASP A 60 8.67 10.91 -17.64
CA ASP A 60 9.94 11.64 -17.49
C ASP A 60 11.13 10.97 -18.20
N GLY A 61 10.87 9.89 -18.96
CA GLY A 61 11.90 9.10 -19.63
C GLY A 61 12.75 8.24 -18.68
N GLY A 62 12.38 8.16 -17.39
CA GLY A 62 13.04 7.30 -16.42
C GLY A 62 12.78 5.81 -16.66
N SER A 63 13.68 4.97 -16.18
CA SER A 63 13.53 3.50 -16.12
C SER A 63 13.60 2.97 -14.67
N TYR A 64 13.50 3.87 -13.69
CA TYR A 64 13.74 3.57 -12.28
C TYR A 64 12.59 2.81 -11.60
N ARG A 65 11.41 2.72 -12.23
CA ARG A 65 10.22 2.10 -11.62
C ARG A 65 9.86 0.81 -12.34
N GLN A 66 9.74 -0.26 -11.56
CA GLN A 66 9.23 -1.55 -12.00
C GLN A 66 7.94 -1.85 -11.23
N ARG A 67 6.93 -2.41 -11.91
CA ARG A 67 5.64 -2.63 -11.26
C ARG A 67 4.80 -3.74 -11.88
N ARG A 68 3.89 -4.27 -11.07
CA ARG A 68 2.78 -5.13 -11.50
C ARG A 68 1.49 -4.70 -10.80
N HIS A 69 0.35 -5.11 -11.36
CA HIS A 69 -0.99 -4.73 -10.88
C HIS A 69 -1.96 -5.91 -10.89
N ALA A 70 -2.80 -6.02 -9.86
CA ALA A 70 -3.94 -6.93 -9.84
C ALA A 70 -5.14 -6.33 -9.11
N CYS A 71 -6.33 -6.83 -9.44
CA CYS A 71 -7.56 -6.43 -8.78
C CYS A 71 -8.23 -7.61 -8.10
N PHE A 72 -8.86 -7.34 -6.96
CA PHE A 72 -9.62 -8.32 -6.19
C PHE A 72 -10.95 -7.71 -5.74
N VAL A 73 -11.93 -8.58 -5.52
CA VAL A 73 -13.14 -8.24 -4.76
C VAL A 73 -13.10 -9.04 -3.48
N GLN A 74 -13.16 -8.34 -2.35
CA GLN A 74 -13.31 -8.95 -1.05
C GLN A 74 -14.76 -8.85 -0.60
N ASP A 75 -15.36 -9.96 -0.21
CA ASP A 75 -16.61 -9.99 0.54
C ASP A 75 -16.26 -10.34 1.99
N VAL A 76 -16.40 -9.35 2.88
CA VAL A 76 -16.00 -9.46 4.29
C VAL A 76 -16.95 -10.38 5.03
N ALA A 77 -18.26 -10.31 4.74
CA ALA A 77 -19.28 -11.11 5.39
C ALA A 77 -19.18 -12.59 4.98
N ALA A 78 -18.94 -12.87 3.69
CA ALA A 78 -18.73 -14.22 3.19
C ALA A 78 -17.30 -14.74 3.44
N ASN A 79 -16.40 -13.90 3.94
CA ASN A 79 -14.97 -14.19 4.15
C ASN A 79 -14.29 -14.71 2.87
N THR A 80 -14.54 -14.08 1.73
CA THR A 80 -13.94 -14.43 0.44
C THR A 80 -13.11 -13.29 -0.13
N LEU A 81 -12.04 -13.65 -0.82
CA LEU A 81 -11.25 -12.74 -1.64
C LEU A 81 -11.10 -13.38 -3.02
N THR A 82 -11.61 -12.73 -4.06
CA THR A 82 -11.59 -13.27 -5.42
C THR A 82 -10.83 -12.31 -6.34
N GLN A 83 -9.79 -12.82 -6.99
CA GLN A 83 -9.12 -12.06 -8.05
C GLN A 83 -10.09 -11.84 -9.22
N THR A 84 -10.17 -10.61 -9.72
CA THR A 84 -10.99 -10.31 -10.90
C THR A 84 -10.17 -10.49 -12.18
N SER A 85 -10.85 -10.44 -13.33
CA SER A 85 -10.16 -10.23 -14.60
C SER A 85 -9.25 -9.01 -14.52
N HIS A 86 -8.07 -9.11 -15.14
CA HIS A 86 -7.12 -8.01 -15.20
C HIS A 86 -7.74 -6.82 -15.91
N ARG A 87 -7.54 -5.63 -15.37
CA ARG A 87 -8.08 -4.36 -15.87
C ARG A 87 -7.06 -3.24 -15.70
N ALA A 88 -7.22 -2.20 -16.49
CA ALA A 88 -6.45 -0.98 -16.34
C ALA A 88 -6.66 -0.35 -14.95
N HIS A 89 -5.58 0.23 -14.44
CA HIS A 89 -5.64 1.16 -13.34
C HIS A 89 -6.07 2.54 -13.87
N TRP A 90 -7.03 3.16 -13.20
CA TRP A 90 -7.53 4.49 -13.55
C TRP A 90 -7.61 5.35 -12.30
N GLN A 91 -7.11 6.59 -12.41
CA GLN A 91 -7.29 7.63 -11.40
C GLN A 91 -7.93 8.84 -12.08
N PRO A 92 -8.92 9.50 -11.45
CA PRO A 92 -9.44 10.76 -11.97
C PRO A 92 -8.39 11.86 -11.87
N THR A 93 -8.52 12.87 -12.73
CA THR A 93 -7.66 14.07 -12.70
C THR A 93 -7.80 14.86 -11.40
N ASP A 94 -8.95 14.77 -10.75
CA ASP A 94 -9.26 15.50 -9.50
C ASP A 94 -8.42 15.01 -8.31
N TYR A 95 -7.95 13.76 -8.34
CA TYR A 95 -7.09 13.17 -7.30
C TYR A 95 -5.62 13.04 -7.75
N ASN A 96 -5.38 12.84 -9.06
CA ASN A 96 -4.04 12.82 -9.63
C ASN A 96 -3.96 13.73 -10.88
N ALA A 97 -3.64 15.01 -10.69
CA ALA A 97 -3.59 15.98 -11.79
C ALA A 97 -2.50 15.67 -12.84
N LEU A 98 -1.44 14.93 -12.47
CA LEU A 98 -0.30 14.63 -13.35
C LEU A 98 -0.48 13.33 -14.16
N HIS A 99 -1.16 12.34 -13.56
CA HIS A 99 -1.31 11.00 -14.14
C HIS A 99 -2.76 10.50 -14.22
N GLY A 100 -3.74 11.30 -13.84
CA GLY A 100 -5.17 10.96 -13.95
C GLY A 100 -5.73 11.17 -15.35
N GLY A 101 -6.95 10.68 -15.58
CA GLY A 101 -7.72 10.89 -16.81
C GLY A 101 -7.42 9.93 -17.96
N PHE A 102 -6.60 8.89 -17.76
CA PHE A 102 -6.37 7.84 -18.75
C PHE A 102 -6.18 6.46 -18.11
N GLU A 103 -6.45 5.42 -18.89
CA GLU A 103 -6.29 4.03 -18.49
C GLU A 103 -4.82 3.59 -18.59
N ARG A 104 -4.29 3.05 -17.49
CA ARG A 104 -2.93 2.48 -17.44
C ARG A 104 -3.01 0.96 -17.29
N TRP A 105 -2.68 0.26 -18.38
CA TRP A 105 -2.44 -1.18 -18.35
C TRP A 105 -1.02 -1.42 -17.86
N PHE A 106 -0.91 -2.10 -16.71
CA PHE A 106 0.36 -2.57 -16.15
C PHE A 106 0.40 -4.08 -16.24
N GLU A 107 1.61 -4.66 -16.27
CA GLU A 107 1.76 -6.11 -16.25
C GLU A 107 1.04 -6.73 -15.04
N PRO A 108 0.33 -7.87 -15.22
CA PRO A 108 -0.41 -8.50 -14.14
C PRO A 108 0.54 -9.00 -13.04
N VAL A 109 0.10 -8.97 -11.78
CA VAL A 109 0.76 -9.71 -10.70
C VAL A 109 0.84 -11.18 -11.11
N GLU A 110 2.00 -11.81 -10.90
CA GLU A 110 2.22 -13.20 -11.31
C GLU A 110 1.23 -14.13 -10.59
N PRO A 111 0.68 -15.16 -11.27
CA PRO A 111 -0.30 -16.07 -10.67
C PRO A 111 0.20 -16.71 -9.37
N ALA A 112 1.49 -17.07 -9.30
CA ALA A 112 2.12 -17.62 -8.10
C ALA A 112 2.06 -16.65 -6.91
N VAL A 113 2.07 -15.33 -7.15
CA VAL A 113 1.90 -14.31 -6.12
C VAL A 113 0.43 -14.12 -5.78
N ALA A 114 -0.41 -13.91 -6.79
CA ALA A 114 -1.84 -13.61 -6.60
C ALA A 114 -2.62 -14.74 -5.92
N GLN A 115 -2.16 -15.99 -6.04
CA GLN A 115 -2.78 -17.19 -5.47
C GLN A 115 -2.11 -17.67 -4.17
N ALA A 116 -1.00 -17.05 -3.75
CA ALA A 116 -0.32 -17.44 -2.52
C ALA A 116 -1.19 -17.13 -1.30
N SER A 117 -1.25 -18.05 -0.33
CA SER A 117 -1.98 -17.85 0.93
C SER A 117 -1.52 -16.59 1.65
N ALA A 118 -0.19 -16.37 1.73
CA ALA A 118 0.36 -15.19 2.37
C ALA A 118 -0.13 -13.87 1.75
N TRP A 119 -0.33 -13.83 0.43
CA TRP A 119 -0.88 -12.66 -0.27
C TRP A 119 -2.35 -12.46 0.04
N ILE A 120 -3.14 -13.55 -0.06
CA ILE A 120 -4.58 -13.55 0.19
C ILE A 120 -4.88 -13.16 1.64
N ASP A 121 -4.18 -13.75 2.61
CA ASP A 121 -4.36 -13.50 4.03
C ASP A 121 -4.06 -12.04 4.40
N LEU A 122 -3.03 -11.46 3.78
CA LEU A 122 -2.67 -10.05 3.99
C LEU A 122 -3.79 -9.12 3.52
N ILE A 123 -4.24 -9.28 2.27
CA ILE A 123 -5.30 -8.43 1.70
C ILE A 123 -6.60 -8.63 2.48
N ALA A 124 -6.97 -9.87 2.74
CA ALA A 124 -8.19 -10.18 3.47
C ALA A 124 -8.17 -9.61 4.90
N GLY A 125 -7.01 -9.67 5.58
CA GLY A 125 -6.79 -9.07 6.88
C GLY A 125 -7.05 -7.57 6.88
N PHE A 126 -6.51 -6.84 5.90
CA PHE A 126 -6.74 -5.40 5.80
C PHE A 126 -8.21 -5.05 5.56
N GLY A 127 -8.92 -5.74 4.67
CA GLY A 127 -10.35 -5.45 4.46
C GLY A 127 -11.21 -5.73 5.70
N LYS A 128 -10.87 -6.75 6.50
CA LYS A 128 -11.50 -7.00 7.81
C LYS A 128 -11.19 -5.91 8.84
N LEU A 129 -9.98 -5.34 8.78
CA LEU A 129 -9.61 -4.19 9.61
C LEU A 129 -10.42 -2.95 9.20
N PHE A 130 -10.49 -2.65 7.91
CA PHE A 130 -11.20 -1.47 7.40
C PHE A 130 -12.71 -1.55 7.59
N ALA A 131 -13.30 -2.76 7.59
CA ALA A 131 -14.71 -2.95 7.93
C ALA A 131 -15.05 -2.58 9.40
N GLN A 132 -14.05 -2.45 10.28
CA GLN A 132 -14.23 -1.92 11.65
C GLN A 132 -14.26 -0.39 11.69
N VAL A 133 -13.79 0.28 10.62
CA VAL A 133 -13.68 1.74 10.51
C VAL A 133 -14.86 2.32 9.72
N GLN A 134 -15.14 1.74 8.55
CA GLN A 134 -16.23 2.14 7.68
C GLN A 134 -17.09 0.91 7.39
N THR A 135 -18.40 1.03 7.62
CA THR A 135 -19.35 -0.06 7.31
C THR A 135 -19.35 -0.33 5.82
N GLY A 136 -19.00 -1.55 5.46
CA GLY A 136 -18.97 -2.03 4.09
C GLY A 136 -18.69 -3.53 4.07
N ASP A 137 -19.55 -4.28 3.39
CA ASP A 137 -19.41 -5.74 3.29
C ASP A 137 -18.53 -6.15 2.11
N LYS A 138 -18.24 -5.20 1.20
CA LYS A 138 -17.50 -5.47 -0.03
C LYS A 138 -16.44 -4.41 -0.32
N TRP A 139 -15.21 -4.86 -0.55
CA TRP A 139 -14.10 -4.01 -1.00
C TRP A 139 -13.70 -4.35 -2.42
N PHE A 140 -13.44 -3.31 -3.22
CA PHE A 140 -12.78 -3.41 -4.51
C PHE A 140 -11.33 -3.02 -4.31
N VAL A 141 -10.43 -4.00 -4.41
CA VAL A 141 -9.02 -3.85 -4.05
C VAL A 141 -8.19 -3.79 -5.31
N GLU A 142 -7.34 -2.77 -5.43
CA GLU A 142 -6.24 -2.75 -6.39
C GLU A 142 -4.93 -2.95 -5.64
N ALA A 143 -4.15 -3.94 -6.04
CA ALA A 143 -2.86 -4.26 -5.45
C ALA A 143 -1.74 -3.92 -6.44
N HIS A 144 -0.82 -3.07 -5.99
CA HIS A 144 0.30 -2.58 -6.80
C HIS A 144 1.61 -3.05 -6.19
N GLN A 145 2.38 -3.84 -6.95
CA GLN A 145 3.76 -4.17 -6.59
C GLN A 145 4.66 -3.09 -7.19
N PHE A 146 5.53 -2.49 -6.39
CA PHE A 146 6.50 -1.51 -6.85
C PHE A 146 7.92 -1.87 -6.41
N ARG A 147 8.87 -1.67 -7.32
CA ARG A 147 10.30 -1.56 -7.02
C ARG A 147 10.86 -0.30 -7.66
N ILE A 148 11.62 0.46 -6.87
CA ILE A 148 12.30 1.67 -7.32
C ILE A 148 13.80 1.42 -7.27
N ASP A 149 14.48 1.58 -8.40
CA ASP A 149 15.92 1.42 -8.56
C ASP A 149 16.60 2.78 -8.78
N THR A 150 17.63 3.06 -7.99
CA THR A 150 18.39 4.32 -8.04
C THR A 150 19.73 4.18 -8.78
N ALA A 151 19.99 3.06 -9.45
CA ALA A 151 21.24 2.85 -10.21
C ALA A 151 21.41 3.88 -11.35
N GLY A 152 20.30 4.30 -11.96
CA GLY A 152 20.27 5.35 -13.00
C GLY A 152 20.19 6.78 -12.47
N GLY A 153 20.26 7.00 -11.15
CA GLY A 153 20.13 8.33 -10.53
C GLY A 153 19.03 8.38 -9.46
N VAL A 154 18.27 9.48 -9.43
CA VAL A 154 17.23 9.67 -8.40
C VAL A 154 15.96 8.93 -8.79
N GLY A 155 15.64 7.86 -8.07
CA GLY A 155 14.34 7.19 -8.16
C GLY A 155 13.25 8.01 -7.47
N ARG A 156 12.10 8.19 -8.13
CA ARG A 156 10.96 8.96 -7.61
C ARG A 156 9.74 8.04 -7.47
N PRO A 157 9.45 7.51 -6.27
CA PRO A 157 8.29 6.64 -6.07
C PRO A 157 6.98 7.33 -6.50
N THR A 158 6.85 8.60 -6.12
CA THR A 158 5.67 9.45 -6.30
C THR A 158 6.09 10.77 -6.95
N PRO A 159 6.28 10.82 -8.28
CA PRO A 159 6.73 12.03 -8.98
C PRO A 159 5.77 13.22 -8.84
N GLU A 160 4.49 12.98 -8.55
CA GLU A 160 3.43 13.99 -8.42
C GLU A 160 3.45 14.77 -7.11
N GLY A 161 4.16 14.28 -6.09
CA GLY A 161 4.14 14.85 -4.74
C GLY A 161 2.97 14.34 -3.90
N ALA A 162 2.55 15.13 -2.90
CA ALA A 162 1.42 14.79 -2.06
C ALA A 162 0.14 14.76 -2.92
N HIS A 163 -0.59 13.66 -2.84
CA HIS A 163 -1.81 13.41 -3.60
C HIS A 163 -2.68 12.43 -2.82
N ARG A 164 -3.92 12.30 -3.28
CA ARG A 164 -4.85 11.26 -2.83
C ARG A 164 -5.02 10.23 -3.92
N ASP A 165 -5.31 9.00 -3.54
CA ASP A 165 -5.52 7.91 -4.48
C ASP A 165 -6.96 7.87 -5.01
N GLY A 166 -7.91 8.51 -4.33
CA GLY A 166 -9.31 8.55 -4.73
C GLY A 166 -10.07 7.26 -4.36
N VAL A 167 -9.68 6.65 -3.25
CA VAL A 167 -10.24 5.40 -2.72
C VAL A 167 -10.75 5.61 -1.29
N ASN A 168 -11.20 4.55 -0.60
CA ASN A 168 -11.57 4.66 0.81
C ASN A 168 -10.34 4.59 1.72
N PHE A 169 -9.50 3.58 1.51
CA PHE A 169 -8.31 3.33 2.32
C PHE A 169 -7.12 2.96 1.44
N VAL A 170 -5.93 3.38 1.87
CA VAL A 170 -4.66 3.04 1.22
C VAL A 170 -3.76 2.32 2.22
N VAL A 171 -3.05 1.31 1.75
CA VAL A 171 -1.98 0.65 2.50
C VAL A 171 -0.68 0.79 1.73
N VAL A 172 0.33 1.37 2.38
CA VAL A 172 1.71 1.34 1.91
C VAL A 172 2.49 0.38 2.79
N LEU A 173 2.87 -0.77 2.25
CA LEU A 173 3.65 -1.80 2.93
C LEU A 173 5.10 -1.78 2.44
N LEU A 174 6.06 -1.63 3.36
CA LEU A 174 7.47 -1.76 3.02
C LEU A 174 7.84 -3.23 2.83
N VAL A 175 8.12 -3.64 1.60
CA VAL A 175 8.60 -5.00 1.29
C VAL A 175 10.08 -5.14 1.62
N ALA A 176 10.92 -4.26 1.08
CA ALA A 176 12.35 -4.25 1.31
C ALA A 176 12.95 -2.89 0.97
N ARG A 177 14.14 -2.63 1.51
CA ARG A 177 15.01 -1.53 1.08
C ARG A 177 16.47 -1.95 1.23
N GLN A 178 17.32 -1.56 0.29
CA GLN A 178 18.74 -1.92 0.32
C GLN A 178 19.59 -0.83 -0.31
N GLY A 179 20.70 -0.44 0.34
CA GLY A 179 21.69 0.48 -0.27
C GLY A 179 21.20 1.90 -0.57
N VAL A 180 20.04 2.31 -0.07
CA VAL A 180 19.40 3.60 -0.39
C VAL A 180 19.28 4.54 0.81
N LYS A 181 19.48 5.84 0.55
CA LYS A 181 19.12 6.95 1.45
C LYS A 181 17.82 7.60 0.98
N GLY A 182 17.11 8.27 1.88
CA GLY A 182 15.80 8.84 1.58
C GLY A 182 14.68 7.79 1.65
N GLY A 183 13.65 7.96 0.80
CA GLY A 183 12.38 7.25 0.93
C GLY A 183 11.61 7.70 2.18
N GLU A 184 11.62 9.01 2.45
CA GLU A 184 10.83 9.61 3.53
C GLU A 184 9.37 9.71 3.07
N THR A 185 8.48 9.13 3.85
CA THR A 185 7.05 9.28 3.68
C THR A 185 6.61 10.58 4.36
N ARG A 186 5.70 11.29 3.70
CA ARG A 186 5.04 12.48 4.24
C ARG A 186 3.53 12.30 4.10
N VAL A 187 2.82 12.54 5.18
CA VAL A 187 1.35 12.47 5.24
C VAL A 187 0.87 13.79 5.81
N PHE A 188 -0.18 14.37 5.24
CA PHE A 188 -0.70 15.69 5.60
C PHE A 188 -2.19 15.56 5.88
N ASP A 189 -2.72 16.24 6.89
CA ASP A 189 -4.16 16.32 7.09
C ASP A 189 -4.80 17.02 5.88
N ALA A 190 -5.81 16.39 5.27
CA ALA A 190 -6.51 16.95 4.12
C ALA A 190 -7.24 18.26 4.44
N ASN A 191 -7.58 18.49 5.72
CA ASN A 191 -8.34 19.65 6.20
C ASN A 191 -7.57 20.52 7.20
N GLY A 192 -6.25 20.33 7.33
CA GLY A 192 -5.46 21.00 8.37
C GLY A 192 -3.99 21.17 8.00
N PRO A 193 -3.25 22.01 8.75
CA PRO A 193 -1.82 22.23 8.52
C PRO A 193 -0.94 21.13 9.12
N GLN A 194 -1.54 20.12 9.77
CA GLN A 194 -0.81 19.06 10.43
C GLN A 194 -0.23 18.09 9.42
N GLY A 195 0.95 17.56 9.71
CA GLY A 195 1.56 16.55 8.89
C GLY A 195 2.65 15.82 9.65
N MET A 196 3.00 14.65 9.14
CA MET A 196 4.06 13.81 9.69
C MET A 196 5.03 13.40 8.61
N ARG A 197 6.28 13.19 9.03
CA ARG A 197 7.33 12.65 8.19
C ARG A 197 8.07 11.56 8.93
N PHE A 198 8.32 10.46 8.25
CA PHE A 198 9.08 9.35 8.80
C PHE A 198 9.65 8.50 7.66
N VAL A 199 10.59 7.63 8.01
CA VAL A 199 11.20 6.69 7.08
C VAL A 199 10.84 5.30 7.54
N MET A 200 10.16 4.53 6.69
CA MET A 200 9.93 3.10 6.93
C MET A 200 11.25 2.36 6.73
N ARG A 201 11.72 1.69 7.79
CA ARG A 201 13.06 1.08 7.83
C ARG A 201 13.02 -0.44 7.79
N GLU A 202 12.06 -1.02 8.50
CA GLU A 202 11.95 -2.46 8.66
C GLU A 202 10.94 -3.01 7.64
N PRO A 203 11.28 -4.07 6.89
CA PRO A 203 10.30 -4.84 6.13
C PRO A 203 9.08 -5.15 6.98
N LEU A 204 7.89 -5.14 6.38
CA LEU A 204 6.58 -5.29 7.04
C LEU A 204 6.13 -4.11 7.90
N THR A 205 6.87 -3.00 7.93
CA THR A 205 6.28 -1.73 8.39
C THR A 205 5.13 -1.38 7.43
N ALA A 206 3.96 -1.03 7.96
CA ALA A 206 2.77 -0.70 7.16
C ALA A 206 2.20 0.65 7.57
N LEU A 207 1.98 1.53 6.59
CA LEU A 207 1.22 2.76 6.75
C LEU A 207 -0.18 2.54 6.20
N LEU A 208 -1.19 2.74 7.03
CA LEU A 208 -2.61 2.69 6.68
C LEU A 208 -3.14 4.12 6.68
N LEU A 209 -3.92 4.46 5.66
CA LEU A 209 -4.48 5.80 5.44
C LEU A 209 -5.97 5.67 5.16
N ASP A 210 -6.77 6.53 5.79
CA ASP A 210 -8.09 6.92 5.31
C ASP A 210 -7.88 7.99 4.25
N ASP A 211 -8.01 7.61 2.99
CA ASP A 211 -7.66 8.47 1.85
C ASP A 211 -8.46 9.77 1.85
N ALA A 212 -9.66 9.80 2.43
CA ALA A 212 -10.47 11.03 2.50
C ALA A 212 -9.97 12.05 3.52
N ARG A 213 -9.11 11.64 4.44
CA ARG A 213 -8.72 12.44 5.60
C ARG A 213 -7.28 12.93 5.57
N VAL A 214 -6.40 12.29 4.80
CA VAL A 214 -4.95 12.58 4.78
C VAL A 214 -4.34 12.59 3.38
#